data_AF-A0A6V7JI85-F1
#
_entry.id   AF-A0A6V7JI85-F1
#
_cell.length_a   1.000
_cell.length_b   1.000
_cell.length_c   1.000
_cell.angle_alpha   90.00
_cell.angle_beta   90.00
_cell.angle_gamma   90.00
#
_symmetry.space_group_name_H-M   'P 1'
#
loop_
_entity.id
_entity.type
_entity.pdbx_description
1 polymer ?
#
loop_
_entity_poly.entity_id
_entity_poly.type
_entity_poly.pdbx_seq_one_letter_code
_entity_poly.pdbx_strand_id
1 'polypeptide(L)' 'LFHRVISQSGSARGPRSLNTRETAWSMAQAVGAALKCPTQHSRELRDCLVNKSAVDVQAVDSSWK' A
#
# COMPACT_ATOMS: atom_id res chain seq x y z
N LEU A 1 17.38 19.39 -8.45
CA LEU A 1 16.88 18.19 -9.17
C LEU A 1 15.83 18.52 -10.25
N PHE A 2 15.32 19.75 -10.38
CA PHE A 2 14.49 20.18 -11.52
C PHE A 2 14.53 21.71 -11.64
N HIS A 3 14.25 22.24 -12.83
CA HIS A 3 14.20 23.68 -13.08
C HIS A 3 12.77 24.26 -12.93
N ARG A 4 11.73 23.53 -13.38
CA ARG A 4 10.30 23.91 -13.28
C ARG A 4 9.40 22.66 -13.24
N VAL A 5 8.16 22.81 -12.76
CA VAL A 5 7.14 21.74 -12.69
C VAL A 5 5.76 22.31 -13.05
N ILE A 6 4.96 21.53 -13.77
CA ILE A 6 3.53 21.76 -14.01
C ILE A 6 2.75 20.63 -13.34
N SER A 7 1.76 20.96 -12.49
CA SER A 7 0.87 19.99 -11.85
C SER A 7 -0.57 20.22 -12.33
N GLN A 8 -1.12 19.27 -13.08
CA GLN A 8 -2.50 19.32 -13.58
C GLN A 8 -3.33 18.25 -12.88
N SER A 9 -4.53 18.62 -12.41
CA SER A 9 -5.50 17.72 -11.77
C SER A 9 -5.01 16.96 -10.54
N GLY A 10 -3.93 17.43 -9.89
CA GLY A 10 -3.35 16.81 -8.71
C GLY A 10 -2.54 17.80 -7.86
N SER A 11 -2.43 17.50 -6.57
CA SER A 11 -1.62 18.26 -5.61
C SER A 11 -0.95 17.31 -4.63
N ALA A 12 0.26 17.66 -4.19
CA ALA A 12 0.98 16.91 -3.16
C ALA A 12 0.23 16.83 -1.82
N ARG A 13 -0.69 17.78 -1.57
CA ARG A 13 -1.54 17.83 -0.37
C ARG A 13 -2.98 17.40 -0.64
N GLY A 14 -3.23 16.68 -1.73
CA GLY A 14 -4.54 16.12 -2.01
C GLY A 14 -4.97 15.15 -0.89
N PRO A 15 -6.27 15.03 -0.56
CA PRO A 15 -6.73 14.15 0.51
C PRO A 15 -6.31 12.67 0.38
N ARG A 16 -6.02 12.22 -0.85
CA ARG A 16 -5.61 10.84 -1.18
C ARG A 16 -4.12 10.71 -1.51
N SER A 17 -3.32 11.77 -1.38
CA SER A 17 -1.90 11.72 -1.76
C SER A 17 -1.00 11.19 -0.64
N LEU A 18 -1.43 11.31 0.62
CA LEU A 18 -0.66 10.90 1.79
C LEU A 18 -1.54 10.06 2.71
N ASN A 19 -0.99 8.94 3.16
CA ASN A 19 -1.55 8.14 4.24
C ASN A 19 -0.78 8.41 5.53
N THR A 20 -1.46 8.31 6.67
CA THR A 20 -0.77 8.26 7.96
C THR A 20 -0.09 6.90 8.12
N ARG A 21 0.82 6.79 9.09
CA ARG A 21 1.47 5.52 9.40
C ARG A 21 0.45 4.45 9.80
N GLU A 22 -0.56 4.83 10.58
CA GLU A 22 -1.58 3.94 11.14
C GLU A 22 -2.50 3.41 10.03
N THR A 23 -2.93 4.29 9.13
CA THR A 23 -3.76 3.93 7.98
C THR A 23 -2.98 3.03 7.02
N ALA A 24 -1.73 3.37 6.69
CA ALA A 24 -0.88 2.53 5.86
C ALA A 24 -0.61 1.15 6.49
N TRP A 25 -0.41 1.09 7.80
CA TRP A 25 -0.20 -0.17 8.51
C TRP A 25 -1.47 -1.03 8.54
N SER A 26 -2.62 -0.43 8.82
CA SER A 26 -3.93 -1.12 8.78
C SER A 26 -4.20 -1.71 7.40
N MET A 27 -3.92 -0.96 6.33
CA MET A 27 -4.04 -1.45 4.95
C MET A 27 -3.11 -2.63 4.68
N ALA A 28 -1.84 -2.55 5.11
CA ALA A 28 -0.89 -3.65 4.97
C ALA A 28 -1.34 -4.91 5.73
N GLN A 29 -1.91 -4.75 6.92
CA GLN A 29 -2.48 -5.85 7.70
C GLN A 29 -3.70 -6.47 7.01
N ALA A 30 -4.59 -5.66 6.42
CA ALA A 30 -5.75 -6.14 5.70
C ALA A 30 -5.36 -6.99 4.49
N VAL A 31 -4.41 -6.50 3.68
CA VAL A 31 -3.86 -7.25 2.54
C VAL A 31 -3.18 -8.54 3.02
N GLY A 32 -2.37 -8.44 4.07
CA GLY A 32 -1.70 -9.59 4.67
C GLY A 32 -2.69 -10.65 5.16
N ALA A 33 -3.74 -10.25 5.87
CA ALA A 33 -4.78 -11.16 6.39
C ALA A 33 -5.53 -11.88 5.26
N ALA A 34 -5.92 -11.16 4.21
CA ALA A 34 -6.59 -11.73 3.05
C ALA A 34 -5.71 -12.77 2.31
N LEU A 35 -4.40 -12.54 2.25
CA LEU A 35 -3.43 -13.45 1.64
C LEU A 35 -2.88 -14.51 2.59
N LYS A 36 -3.41 -14.58 3.82
CA LYS A 36 -2.98 -15.50 4.89
C LYS A 36 -1.50 -15.34 5.24
N CYS A 37 -1.03 -14.11 5.31
CA CYS A 37 0.31 -13.73 5.77
C CYS A 37 0.31 -13.29 7.25
N PRO A 38 1.44 -13.45 7.97
CA PRO A 38 1.59 -12.91 9.32
C PRO A 38 1.45 -11.39 9.33
N THR A 39 0.66 -10.82 10.25
CA THR A 39 0.33 -9.37 10.27
C THR A 39 0.91 -8.63 11.49
N GLN A 40 1.55 -9.35 12.43
CA GLN A 40 2.05 -8.75 13.67
C GLN A 40 3.37 -8.00 13.47
N HIS A 41 4.28 -8.56 12.67
CA HIS A 41 5.61 -8.00 12.46
C HIS A 41 5.83 -7.64 11.00
N SER A 42 6.35 -6.44 10.76
CA SER A 42 6.55 -5.90 9.41
C SER A 42 7.50 -6.75 8.55
N ARG A 43 8.52 -7.36 9.16
CA ARG A 43 9.47 -8.23 8.47
C ARG A 43 8.79 -9.49 7.95
N GLU A 44 8.08 -10.21 8.82
CA GLU A 44 7.38 -11.45 8.48
C GLU A 44 6.25 -11.20 7.47
N LEU A 45 5.53 -10.09 7.63
CA LEU A 45 4.52 -9.66 6.67
C LEU A 45 5.14 -9.43 5.29
N ARG A 46 6.23 -8.66 5.21
CA ARG A 46 6.96 -8.42 3.95
C ARG A 46 7.45 -9.72 3.33
N ASP A 47 8.10 -10.58 4.11
CA ASP A 47 8.68 -11.83 3.62
C ASP A 47 7.61 -12.77 3.07
N CYS A 48 6.43 -12.81 3.69
CA CYS A 48 5.31 -13.54 3.14
C CYS A 48 4.78 -12.92 1.85
N LEU A 49 4.57 -11.59 1.82
CA LEU A 49 4.00 -10.90 0.67
C LEU A 49 4.90 -10.97 -0.58
N VAL A 50 6.22 -10.91 -0.43
CA VAL A 50 7.17 -11.02 -1.54
C VAL A 50 7.09 -12.37 -2.24
N ASN A 51 6.66 -13.42 -1.54
CA ASN A 51 6.49 -14.76 -2.10
C ASN A 51 5.09 -15.01 -2.70
N LYS A 52 4.16 -14.05 -2.61
CA LYS A 52 2.84 -14.14 -3.24
C LYS A 52 2.91 -13.75 -4.71
N SER A 53 1.99 -14.25 -5.52
CA SER A 53 1.90 -13.83 -6.91
C SER A 53 1.46 -12.37 -6.98
N ALA A 54 1.96 -11.63 -7.98
CA ALA A 54 1.56 -10.25 -8.18
C ALA A 54 0.05 -10.11 -8.43
N VAL A 55 -0.55 -11.11 -9.09
CA VAL A 55 -2.00 -11.15 -9.38
C VAL A 55 -2.81 -11.25 -8.09
N ASP A 56 -2.40 -12.10 -7.15
CA ASP A 56 -3.11 -12.25 -5.87
C ASP A 56 -3.04 -10.96 -5.04
N VAL A 57 -1.88 -10.29 -5.02
CA VAL A 57 -1.71 -9.02 -4.30
C VAL A 57 -2.56 -7.92 -4.93
N GLN A 58 -2.59 -7.82 -6.25
CA GLN A 58 -3.39 -6.83 -6.97
C GLN A 58 -4.90 -7.07 -6.78
N ALA A 59 -5.35 -8.32 -6.83
CA ALA A 59 -6.75 -8.66 -6.64
C ALA A 59 -7.26 -8.18 -5.28
N VAL A 60 -6.48 -8.39 -4.22
CA VAL A 60 -6.82 -7.96 -2.85
C VAL A 60 -6.69 -6.43 -2.68
N ASP A 61 -5.66 -5.80 -3.23
CA ASP A 61 -5.49 -4.33 -3.15
C ASP A 61 -6.64 -3.59 -3.86
N SER A 62 -7.08 -4.11 -5.01
CA SER A 62 -8.14 -3.49 -5.80
C SER A 62 -9.51 -3.51 -5.12
N SER A 63 -9.76 -4.42 -4.17
CA SER A 63 -11.03 -4.49 -3.44
C SER A 63 -11.18 -3.42 -2.36
N TRP A 64 -10.11 -2.69 -2.03
CA TRP A 64 -10.13 -1.65 -1.00
C TRP A 64 -10.56 -0.27 -1.52
N LYS A 65 -10.48 -0.03 -2.84
CA LYS A 65 -10.89 1.24 -3.48
C LYS A 65 -12.40 1.41 -3.50
#